data_AF-A0A178FI96-F1
#
_entry.id   AF-A0A178FI96-F1
#
_cell.length_a   1.000
_cell.length_b   1.000
_cell.length_c   1.000
_cell.angle_alpha   90.00
_cell.angle_beta   90.00
_cell.angle_gamma   90.00
#
_symmetry.space_group_name_H-M   'P 1'
#
loop_
_entity.id
_entity.type
_entity.pdbx_description
1 polymer ?
#
loop_
_entity_poly.entity_id
_entity_poly.type
_entity_poly.pdbx_seq_one_letter_code
_entity_poly.pdbx_strand_id
1 'polypeptide(L)'
;MKRNKSRRYLEYAAALIDESCKFSSPSMDSAVQNPSPGENPAKQDPPASQATVADQAGEQKMDSSATGRGGRNKQKDMGRKAYRNKHIDRRAANDRQEAKRRKLEQGENPMPIYATQFSQEDIDADVRRPKKKVIVMLGYSGTGYHGMQLCPTEKTIEGDLFAAFVAANAISKANAVDPKKSSFVRCARTDKGVHAAGNVVSLKLIIEDPDIVQKINEKLSPQIRVWGIIPATKGFSAYQFCDSRMYEYLIPSHCFLPPHPSTFLAQKMVEMAEKHGDMEAFKERQAEVESYWEETDKKHIQPIIDALPEKIKPYVQAAVGSVGGEEEKATPANESGEACEERTESDTKNSDLTPDEQAQVNVAIKDIRTAYFKAKNEYRIPPERLARINAALALYVGTKNFHNYTIQKTFRDPSARRLIKSFKISRDPVVINGTEWLSLKVHGQSFMMHQIRKMVAMVALLVRCGADIKRIEESYQNSRIPIPKAPGLGLLLERPIFDGYNKKAKDLGRELLDFDKYEKEMDEFKLKEIYQRIFTEEAEKHAFGTFFNHIDSYKENTFLYVTSGGLAACSSSTTQPTAAQEKDARKAESKVLAEVESESEAELVDNGEDGG
;
A
#
# COMPACT_ATOMS: atom_id res chain seq x y z
N MET A 1 -12.77 27.62 6.75
CA MET A 1 -11.59 28.10 5.99
C MET A 1 -10.57 27.01 5.59
N LYS A 2 -10.21 25.99 6.40
CA LYS A 2 -9.22 24.97 5.97
C LYS A 2 -9.59 24.17 4.69
N ARG A 3 -10.88 23.95 4.38
CA ARG A 3 -11.35 23.16 3.20
C ARG A 3 -10.90 23.67 1.82
N ASN A 4 -10.67 24.97 1.62
CA ASN A 4 -10.40 25.53 0.28
C ASN A 4 -8.92 25.49 -0.17
N LYS A 5 -7.96 25.19 0.72
CA LYS A 5 -6.54 25.22 0.34
C LYS A 5 -6.12 23.99 -0.46
N SER A 6 -6.44 22.78 0.00
CA SER A 6 -6.04 21.53 -0.67
C SER A 6 -6.71 21.27 -2.02
N ARG A 7 -7.79 22.01 -2.36
CA ARG A 7 -8.39 22.04 -3.71
C ARG A 7 -7.50 22.84 -4.66
N ARG A 8 -7.15 24.08 -4.27
CA ARG A 8 -6.15 24.90 -4.99
C ARG A 8 -4.84 24.17 -5.23
N TYR A 9 -4.36 23.34 -4.29
CA TYR A 9 -3.10 22.61 -4.49
C TYR A 9 -3.16 21.54 -5.58
N LEU A 10 -4.28 20.81 -5.75
CA LEU A 10 -4.41 19.84 -6.83
C LEU A 10 -4.77 20.50 -8.17
N GLU A 11 -5.54 21.59 -8.16
CA GLU A 11 -5.73 22.47 -9.33
C GLU A 11 -4.38 23.08 -9.78
N TYR A 12 -3.51 23.47 -8.83
CA TYR A 12 -2.15 23.93 -9.08
C TYR A 12 -1.18 22.80 -9.47
N ALA A 13 -1.42 21.55 -9.02
CA ALA A 13 -0.69 20.39 -9.51
C ALA A 13 -0.97 20.13 -10.99
N ALA A 14 -2.25 20.15 -11.38
CA ALA A 14 -2.67 20.01 -12.77
C ALA A 14 -2.02 21.11 -13.65
N ALA A 15 -2.02 22.36 -13.17
CA ALA A 15 -1.34 23.47 -13.86
C ALA A 15 0.18 23.30 -13.95
N LEU A 16 0.87 22.96 -12.86
CA LEU A 16 2.33 22.80 -12.85
C LEU A 16 2.82 21.59 -13.66
N ILE A 17 2.05 20.49 -13.68
CA ILE A 17 2.39 19.31 -14.47
C ILE A 17 2.33 19.66 -15.97
N ASP A 18 1.29 20.39 -16.40
CA ASP A 18 1.07 20.87 -17.77
C ASP A 18 2.08 21.94 -18.23
N GLU A 19 2.71 22.67 -17.30
CA GLU A 19 3.89 23.51 -17.56
C GLU A 19 5.19 22.70 -17.62
N SER A 20 5.37 21.71 -16.73
CA SER A 20 6.62 20.95 -16.61
C SER A 20 6.99 20.11 -17.84
N CYS A 21 6.00 19.71 -18.65
CA CYS A 21 6.22 19.00 -19.91
C CYS A 21 6.89 19.85 -21.02
N LYS A 22 7.18 21.14 -20.80
CA LYS A 22 7.71 22.06 -21.82
C LYS A 22 9.22 22.33 -21.76
N PHE A 23 9.95 21.86 -20.74
CA PHE A 23 11.39 22.13 -20.61
C PHE A 23 12.24 20.94 -20.14
N SER A 24 13.11 20.48 -21.04
CA SER A 24 14.25 19.59 -20.84
C SER A 24 15.19 19.90 -22.02
N SER A 25 16.48 20.25 -21.92
CA SER A 25 17.52 19.96 -20.91
C SER A 25 18.69 21.00 -21.03
N PRO A 26 19.99 20.74 -20.73
CA PRO A 26 20.65 21.36 -19.56
C PRO A 26 21.98 22.10 -19.85
N SER A 27 22.61 22.70 -18.83
CA SER A 27 24.07 22.89 -18.81
C SER A 27 24.66 22.96 -17.39
N MET A 28 25.86 22.42 -17.23
CA MET A 28 26.72 22.52 -16.03
C MET A 28 27.41 23.90 -15.99
N ASP A 29 27.86 24.39 -14.82
CA ASP A 29 29.29 24.34 -14.44
C ASP A 29 29.66 25.08 -13.14
N SER A 30 30.80 24.67 -12.56
CA SER A 30 31.62 25.36 -11.54
C SER A 30 31.02 25.65 -10.13
N ALA A 31 31.75 25.81 -9.03
CA ALA A 31 33.01 25.28 -8.48
C ALA A 31 33.59 26.29 -7.46
N VAL A 32 34.04 25.77 -6.31
CA VAL A 32 35.26 26.20 -5.57
C VAL A 32 35.21 27.30 -4.46
N GLN A 33 35.99 26.99 -3.39
CA GLN A 33 36.65 27.82 -2.36
C GLN A 33 35.97 28.21 -1.03
N ASN A 34 36.43 27.54 0.04
CA ASN A 34 36.51 28.05 1.42
C ASN A 34 37.62 29.11 1.57
N PRO A 35 37.59 29.92 2.65
CA PRO A 35 38.69 29.79 3.62
C PRO A 35 38.29 29.90 5.11
N SER A 36 39.08 29.25 5.97
CA SER A 36 39.17 29.46 7.43
C SER A 36 40.43 30.34 7.72
N PRO A 37 40.97 30.47 8.97
CA PRO A 37 40.45 30.27 10.33
C PRO A 37 40.78 31.44 11.30
N GLY A 38 40.43 31.27 12.59
CA GLY A 38 41.01 31.98 13.76
C GLY A 38 39.98 32.10 14.89
N GLU A 39 40.28 32.02 16.17
CA GLU A 39 41.46 31.66 16.98
C GLU A 39 40.91 31.47 18.42
N ASN A 40 41.47 30.58 19.24
CA ASN A 40 41.08 30.39 20.66
C ASN A 40 41.86 31.36 21.57
N PRO A 41 41.41 31.61 22.82
CA PRO A 41 42.04 30.86 23.93
C PRO A 41 41.17 30.58 25.18
N ALA A 42 41.46 29.43 25.82
CA ALA A 42 41.60 29.17 27.29
C ALA A 42 40.59 29.72 28.32
N LYS A 43 40.30 29.13 29.48
CA LYS A 43 40.58 27.89 30.24
C LYS A 43 39.89 28.15 31.62
N GLN A 44 39.35 27.12 32.29
CA GLN A 44 39.59 26.78 33.72
C GLN A 44 38.46 25.92 34.32
N ASP A 45 38.85 25.07 35.28
CA ASP A 45 38.13 23.98 35.93
C ASP A 45 38.74 23.80 37.35
N PRO A 46 38.17 23.00 38.28
CA PRO A 46 36.81 22.47 38.35
C PRO A 46 36.07 23.05 39.60
N PRO A 47 35.99 22.47 40.84
CA PRO A 47 36.26 21.13 41.37
C PRO A 47 34.97 20.31 41.66
N ALA A 48 35.05 19.30 42.55
CA ALA A 48 34.07 18.24 42.80
C ALA A 48 33.46 18.23 44.23
N SER A 49 32.43 17.40 44.47
CA SER A 49 32.52 16.26 45.43
C SER A 49 31.22 15.43 45.61
N GLN A 50 31.42 14.12 45.89
CA GLN A 50 30.60 13.12 46.62
C GLN A 50 29.11 12.90 46.22
N ALA A 51 28.58 11.71 45.86
CA ALA A 51 28.72 10.30 46.29
C ALA A 51 27.81 9.85 47.45
N THR A 52 26.95 8.85 47.20
CA THR A 52 26.56 7.69 48.08
C THR A 52 25.49 6.81 47.39
N VAL A 53 25.70 5.49 47.27
CA VAL A 53 25.05 4.37 48.02
C VAL A 53 23.51 4.32 47.83
N ALA A 54 22.89 3.46 47.01
CA ALA A 54 22.86 1.98 46.93
C ALA A 54 21.97 1.30 47.99
N ASP A 55 21.02 0.45 47.54
CA ASP A 55 20.61 -0.75 48.29
C ASP A 55 19.92 -1.82 47.42
N GLN A 56 19.94 -3.09 47.86
CA GLN A 56 19.40 -4.26 47.16
C GLN A 56 18.60 -5.20 48.09
N ALA A 57 17.45 -5.68 47.62
CA ALA A 57 16.83 -6.95 48.08
C ALA A 57 15.87 -7.48 46.99
N GLY A 58 15.72 -8.77 46.71
CA GLY A 58 16.48 -9.93 47.18
C GLY A 58 15.61 -11.01 47.86
N GLU A 59 14.88 -11.82 47.10
CA GLU A 59 14.13 -12.98 47.66
C GLU A 59 14.04 -14.16 46.67
N GLN A 60 13.93 -15.39 47.19
CA GLN A 60 14.22 -16.64 46.47
C GLN A 60 13.04 -17.64 46.40
N LYS A 61 13.03 -18.42 45.31
CA LYS A 61 12.65 -19.85 45.17
C LYS A 61 11.39 -20.40 45.87
N MET A 62 10.58 -21.13 45.08
CA MET A 62 10.49 -22.59 45.24
C MET A 62 10.10 -23.26 43.90
N ASP A 63 10.43 -24.54 43.77
CA ASP A 63 10.36 -25.34 42.54
C ASP A 63 9.71 -26.70 42.85
N SER A 64 8.86 -27.22 41.95
CA SER A 64 8.31 -28.57 42.06
C SER A 64 7.95 -29.13 40.68
N SER A 65 8.44 -30.34 40.42
CA SER A 65 8.43 -30.98 39.11
C SER A 65 7.28 -31.98 38.95
N ALA A 66 6.68 -32.02 37.76
CA ALA A 66 5.83 -33.13 37.31
C ALA A 66 5.97 -33.30 35.78
N THR A 67 6.25 -34.53 35.35
CA THR A 67 6.49 -34.89 33.95
C THR A 67 5.21 -35.30 33.23
N GLY A 68 5.03 -34.85 31.98
CA GLY A 68 3.87 -35.18 31.15
C GLY A 68 4.15 -34.99 29.66
N ARG A 69 3.84 -36.01 28.84
CA ARG A 69 4.19 -36.08 27.40
C ARG A 69 3.28 -35.24 26.51
N GLY A 70 3.87 -34.70 25.43
CA GLY A 70 3.22 -34.59 24.12
C GLY A 70 2.51 -33.27 23.79
N GLY A 71 3.09 -32.49 22.87
CA GLY A 71 2.41 -31.33 22.27
C GLY A 71 3.24 -30.58 21.24
N ARG A 72 2.92 -30.73 19.94
CA ARG A 72 3.42 -29.85 18.86
C ARG A 72 2.84 -28.44 19.07
N ASN A 73 3.60 -27.57 19.71
CA ASN A 73 3.13 -26.24 20.07
C ASN A 73 3.16 -25.30 18.85
N LYS A 74 2.05 -25.23 18.09
CA LYS A 74 1.77 -24.06 17.26
C LYS A 74 1.58 -22.86 18.19
N GLN A 75 2.48 -21.87 18.11
CA GLN A 75 2.31 -20.63 18.86
C GLN A 75 1.00 -19.96 18.46
N LYS A 76 0.11 -19.75 19.44
CA LYS A 76 -1.14 -19.01 19.25
C LYS A 76 -0.87 -17.51 19.28
N ASP A 77 -1.67 -16.79 18.52
CA ASP A 77 -1.72 -15.32 18.44
C ASP A 77 -1.84 -14.69 19.85
N MET A 78 -1.01 -13.69 20.16
CA MET A 78 -0.81 -13.16 21.51
C MET A 78 -1.26 -11.70 21.61
N GLY A 79 -2.42 -11.49 22.22
CA GLY A 79 -2.99 -10.14 22.40
C GLY A 79 -2.14 -9.18 23.23
N ARG A 80 -2.44 -7.87 23.10
CA ARG A 80 -1.71 -6.71 23.68
C ARG A 80 -1.31 -6.82 25.16
N LYS A 81 -2.08 -7.54 26.00
CA LYS A 81 -1.75 -7.81 27.41
C LYS A 81 -0.68 -8.90 27.59
N ALA A 82 -0.70 -9.94 26.76
CA ALA A 82 0.16 -11.11 26.90
C ALA A 82 1.60 -10.85 26.42
N TYR A 83 1.78 -9.99 25.41
CA TYR A 83 3.11 -9.51 25.00
C TYR A 83 3.84 -8.80 26.15
N ARG A 84 3.12 -8.07 27.00
CA ARG A 84 3.68 -7.29 28.12
C ARG A 84 4.30 -8.15 29.24
N ASN A 85 3.97 -9.43 29.31
CA ASN A 85 4.41 -10.35 30.35
C ASN A 85 5.41 -11.42 29.85
N LYS A 86 6.05 -11.24 28.69
CA LYS A 86 7.11 -12.16 28.24
C LYS A 86 8.34 -12.05 29.15
N HIS A 87 8.59 -13.08 29.96
CA HIS A 87 9.97 -13.44 30.29
C HIS A 87 10.65 -13.86 28.98
N ILE A 88 11.65 -13.07 28.56
CA ILE A 88 12.51 -13.44 27.43
C ILE A 88 13.41 -14.58 27.92
N ASP A 89 13.27 -15.75 27.32
CA ASP A 89 14.26 -16.82 27.47
C ASP A 89 15.58 -16.36 26.86
N ARG A 90 16.47 -15.87 27.74
CA ARG A 90 17.79 -15.36 27.36
C ARG A 90 18.69 -16.44 26.76
N ARG A 91 18.45 -17.72 27.07
CA ARG A 91 19.24 -18.83 26.56
C ARG A 91 18.91 -19.07 25.09
N ALA A 92 17.63 -19.29 24.78
CA ALA A 92 17.16 -19.44 23.40
C ALA A 92 17.37 -18.18 22.51
N ALA A 93 17.54 -17.00 23.10
CA ALA A 93 17.94 -15.78 22.38
C ALA A 93 19.44 -15.77 22.07
N ASN A 94 20.29 -16.10 23.04
CA ASN A 94 21.74 -16.20 22.86
C ASN A 94 22.10 -17.31 21.87
N ASP A 95 21.49 -18.50 21.98
CA ASP A 95 21.77 -19.65 21.10
C ASP A 95 21.47 -19.30 19.62
N ARG A 96 20.38 -18.56 19.35
CA ARG A 96 20.08 -18.04 18.00
C ARG A 96 21.09 -16.99 17.53
N GLN A 97 21.58 -16.15 18.43
CA GLN A 97 22.55 -15.10 18.10
C GLN A 97 23.94 -15.71 17.83
N GLU A 98 24.31 -16.78 18.54
CA GLU A 98 25.53 -17.53 18.34
C GLU A 98 25.47 -18.39 17.07
N ALA A 99 24.33 -19.04 16.79
CA ALA A 99 24.09 -19.72 15.51
C ALA A 99 24.16 -18.75 14.31
N LYS A 100 23.68 -17.51 14.47
CA LYS A 100 23.83 -16.46 13.45
C LYS A 100 25.29 -16.00 13.28
N ARG A 101 26.08 -15.93 14.36
CA ARG A 101 27.51 -15.63 14.29
C ARG A 101 28.28 -16.71 13.52
N ARG A 102 28.08 -17.99 13.88
CA ARG A 102 28.74 -19.12 13.20
C ARG A 102 28.43 -19.17 11.71
N LYS A 103 27.19 -18.87 11.30
CA LYS A 103 26.80 -18.75 9.88
C LYS A 103 27.37 -17.52 9.16
N LEU A 104 27.73 -16.46 9.89
CA LEU A 104 28.44 -15.29 9.34
C LEU A 104 29.93 -15.61 9.15
N GLU A 105 30.54 -16.28 10.13
CA GLU A 105 31.93 -16.75 10.11
C GLU A 105 32.19 -17.80 9.02
N GLN A 106 31.17 -18.58 8.64
CA GLN A 106 31.21 -19.55 7.55
C GLN A 106 30.96 -18.94 6.15
N GLY A 107 30.72 -17.62 6.05
CA GLY A 107 30.45 -16.96 4.77
C GLY A 107 29.10 -17.26 4.12
N GLU A 108 28.21 -18.02 4.78
CA GLU A 108 26.93 -18.48 4.21
C GLU A 108 25.86 -17.38 4.05
N ASN A 109 26.06 -16.18 4.60
CA ASN A 109 25.10 -15.08 4.48
C ASN A 109 25.79 -13.82 3.92
N PRO A 110 25.41 -13.33 2.72
CA PRO A 110 25.79 -11.99 2.31
C PRO A 110 25.28 -10.97 3.33
N MET A 111 26.07 -9.92 3.58
CA MET A 111 25.68 -8.84 4.46
C MET A 111 24.40 -8.15 3.95
N PRO A 112 23.48 -7.73 4.85
CA PRO A 112 22.28 -6.99 4.43
C PRO A 112 22.66 -5.74 3.63
N ILE A 113 21.95 -5.44 2.54
CA ILE A 113 22.27 -4.31 1.65
C ILE A 113 22.30 -2.94 2.35
N TYR A 114 21.64 -2.82 3.51
CA TYR A 114 21.56 -1.61 4.33
C TYR A 114 22.65 -1.51 5.41
N ALA A 115 23.46 -2.55 5.59
CA ALA A 115 24.48 -2.61 6.64
C ALA A 115 25.80 -2.01 6.15
N THR A 116 26.30 -0.97 6.82
CA THR A 116 27.62 -0.40 6.53
C THR A 116 28.66 -1.02 7.46
N GLN A 117 29.69 -1.63 6.86
CA GLN A 117 30.84 -2.14 7.59
C GLN A 117 31.93 -1.06 7.64
N PHE A 118 32.57 -0.92 8.79
CA PHE A 118 33.73 -0.06 9.03
C PHE A 118 34.85 -0.93 9.58
N SER A 119 36.11 -0.51 9.39
CA SER A 119 37.25 -1.20 9.98
C SER A 119 37.18 -1.16 11.52
N GLN A 120 37.90 -2.06 12.20
CA GLN A 120 37.96 -2.02 13.67
C GLN A 120 38.65 -0.73 14.14
N GLU A 121 39.69 -0.29 13.43
CA GLU A 121 40.38 0.98 13.62
C GLU A 121 39.42 2.18 13.49
N ASP A 122 38.58 2.20 12.45
CA ASP A 122 37.54 3.21 12.25
C ASP A 122 36.54 3.28 13.41
N ILE A 123 36.19 2.12 13.98
CA ILE A 123 35.21 1.97 15.06
C ILE A 123 35.80 2.44 16.38
N ASP A 124 37.06 2.10 16.66
CA ASP A 124 37.75 2.50 17.89
C ASP A 124 38.17 3.98 17.86
N ALA A 125 38.35 4.56 16.66
CA ALA A 125 38.49 6.00 16.45
C ALA A 125 37.17 6.79 16.48
N ASP A 126 35.99 6.14 16.49
CA ASP A 126 34.69 6.84 16.48
C ASP A 126 34.37 7.46 17.85
N VAL A 127 34.38 8.79 17.93
CA VAL A 127 34.14 9.53 19.16
C VAL A 127 32.73 9.28 19.69
N ARG A 128 32.67 8.59 20.84
CA ARG A 128 31.44 8.10 21.48
C ARG A 128 30.54 9.22 22.01
N ARG A 129 29.66 9.72 21.14
CA ARG A 129 28.64 10.73 21.46
C ARG A 129 27.36 10.15 22.11
N PRO A 130 26.64 10.91 22.95
CA PRO A 130 25.45 10.44 23.67
C PRO A 130 24.25 10.23 22.74
N LYS A 131 23.73 9.00 22.75
CA LYS A 131 22.57 8.59 21.94
C LYS A 131 21.27 8.89 22.68
N LYS A 132 20.41 9.75 22.12
CA LYS A 132 19.07 10.06 22.66
C LYS A 132 18.02 9.20 21.93
N LYS A 133 16.98 8.72 22.63
CA LYS A 133 15.80 8.14 21.97
C LYS A 133 15.03 9.29 21.33
N VAL A 134 14.74 9.19 20.04
CA VAL A 134 14.08 10.24 19.25
C VAL A 134 12.87 9.68 18.51
N ILE A 135 12.04 10.61 18.06
CA ILE A 135 10.96 10.41 17.10
C ILE A 135 11.40 11.10 15.81
N VAL A 136 11.34 10.40 14.68
CA VAL A 136 11.66 10.96 13.36
C VAL A 136 10.36 10.97 12.56
N MET A 137 9.97 12.16 12.09
CA MET A 137 8.85 12.38 11.19
C MET A 137 9.40 12.40 9.76
N LEU A 138 8.82 11.62 8.86
CA LEU A 138 9.31 11.48 7.48
C LEU A 138 8.18 11.28 6.47
N GLY A 139 8.45 11.56 5.20
CA GLY A 139 7.63 11.19 4.06
C GLY A 139 8.47 10.43 3.02
N TYR A 140 7.82 9.62 2.21
CA TYR A 140 8.45 8.87 1.13
C TYR A 140 7.48 8.50 0.00
N SER A 141 8.01 8.37 -1.21
CA SER A 141 7.35 7.63 -2.28
C SER A 141 7.69 6.14 -2.18
N GLY A 142 6.71 5.26 -2.41
CA GLY A 142 6.90 3.80 -2.38
C GLY A 142 7.35 3.18 -3.70
N THR A 143 7.28 3.91 -4.82
CA THR A 143 7.67 3.42 -6.15
C THR A 143 9.13 2.95 -6.15
N GLY A 144 9.38 1.74 -6.64
CA GLY A 144 10.73 1.13 -6.66
C GLY A 144 11.22 0.55 -5.32
N TYR A 145 10.41 0.61 -4.25
CA TYR A 145 10.75 0.04 -2.95
C TYR A 145 9.86 -1.16 -2.58
N HIS A 146 10.45 -2.16 -1.94
CA HIS A 146 9.77 -3.32 -1.35
C HIS A 146 9.11 -2.99 0.00
N GLY A 147 8.47 -1.82 0.07
CA GLY A 147 7.77 -1.29 1.24
C GLY A 147 8.70 -0.66 2.28
N MET A 148 8.12 -0.38 3.46
CA MET A 148 8.85 0.29 4.55
C MET A 148 9.89 -0.62 5.21
N GLN A 149 9.56 -1.89 5.41
CA GLN A 149 10.27 -2.77 6.35
C GLN A 149 11.60 -3.29 5.81
N LEU A 150 12.69 -3.06 6.55
CA LEU A 150 14.03 -3.63 6.29
C LEU A 150 13.99 -5.09 5.77
N CYS A 151 14.49 -5.28 4.55
CA CYS A 151 14.80 -6.58 3.95
C CYS A 151 16.31 -6.71 3.73
N PRO A 152 16.95 -7.88 3.96
CA PRO A 152 18.39 -8.04 3.76
C PRO A 152 18.84 -7.95 2.29
N THR A 153 17.98 -8.36 1.36
CA THR A 153 18.26 -8.46 -0.08
C THR A 153 17.68 -7.29 -0.86
N GLU A 154 16.48 -6.82 -0.47
CA GLU A 154 15.67 -5.89 -1.25
C GLU A 154 15.68 -4.44 -0.73
N LYS A 155 15.67 -3.48 -1.68
CA LYS A 155 15.60 -2.04 -1.36
C LYS A 155 14.30 -1.70 -0.66
N THR A 156 14.42 -1.07 0.51
CA THR A 156 13.32 -0.76 1.43
C THR A 156 13.56 0.62 2.04
N ILE A 157 12.49 1.36 2.34
CA ILE A 157 12.60 2.77 2.81
C ILE A 157 13.49 2.88 4.05
N GLU A 158 13.40 1.93 4.98
CA GLU A 158 14.25 1.90 6.16
C GLU A 158 15.70 1.52 5.89
N GLY A 159 15.98 0.79 4.80
CA GLY A 159 17.34 0.49 4.39
C GLY A 159 18.09 1.77 4.03
N ASP A 160 17.51 2.55 3.12
CA ASP A 160 18.03 3.86 2.72
C ASP A 160 18.07 4.84 3.90
N LEU A 161 17.02 4.89 4.72
CA LEU A 161 16.97 5.76 5.90
C LEU A 161 18.05 5.40 6.93
N PHE A 162 18.32 4.10 7.16
CA PHE A 162 19.34 3.65 8.08
C PHE A 162 20.75 3.93 7.54
N ALA A 163 20.99 3.68 6.24
CA ALA A 163 22.24 4.05 5.57
C ALA A 163 22.49 5.56 5.63
N ALA A 164 21.47 6.40 5.40
CA ALA A 164 21.56 7.85 5.54
C ALA A 164 21.85 8.29 6.98
N PHE A 165 21.24 7.65 8.00
CA PHE A 165 21.57 7.92 9.40
C PHE A 165 23.02 7.57 9.77
N VAL A 166 23.60 6.52 9.16
CA VAL A 166 25.02 6.19 9.31
C VAL A 166 25.90 7.22 8.60
N ALA A 167 25.61 7.53 7.33
CA ALA A 167 26.37 8.48 6.52
C ALA A 167 26.34 9.92 7.08
N ALA A 168 25.27 10.31 7.78
CA ALA A 168 25.16 11.59 8.49
C ALA A 168 25.76 11.58 9.91
N ASN A 169 26.42 10.49 10.33
CA ASN A 169 26.95 10.27 11.69
C ASN A 169 25.90 10.32 12.82
N ALA A 170 24.60 10.21 12.50
CA ALA A 170 23.53 10.08 13.48
C ALA A 170 23.56 8.70 14.18
N ILE A 171 24.16 7.70 13.54
CA ILE A 171 24.43 6.36 14.09
C ILE A 171 25.95 6.11 14.03
N SER A 172 26.56 5.88 15.21
CA SER A 172 27.97 5.51 15.36
C SER A 172 28.35 4.28 14.53
N LYS A 173 29.58 4.22 14.03
CA LYS A 173 30.10 3.12 13.19
C LYS A 173 29.88 1.73 13.82
N ALA A 174 30.10 1.58 15.13
CA ALA A 174 29.85 0.35 15.89
C ALA A 174 28.40 -0.23 15.82
N ASN A 175 27.43 0.63 15.48
CA ASN A 175 26.02 0.28 15.34
C ASN A 175 25.56 0.12 13.88
N ALA A 176 26.38 0.50 12.89
CA ALA A 176 26.01 0.61 11.48
C ALA A 176 25.71 -0.74 10.78
N VAL A 177 25.94 -1.87 11.46
CA VAL A 177 25.66 -3.22 10.94
C VAL A 177 24.29 -3.76 11.34
N ASP A 178 23.68 -3.29 12.43
CA ASP A 178 22.40 -3.83 12.93
C ASP A 178 21.46 -2.73 13.49
N PRO A 179 20.38 -2.38 12.77
CA PRO A 179 19.35 -1.45 13.22
C PRO A 179 18.74 -1.75 14.60
N LYS A 180 18.75 -3.02 15.04
CA LYS A 180 18.23 -3.42 16.35
C LYS A 180 19.06 -2.83 17.50
N LYS A 181 20.38 -2.65 17.31
CA LYS A 181 21.27 -1.96 18.26
C LYS A 181 20.84 -0.51 18.53
N SER A 182 20.17 0.12 17.58
CA SER A 182 19.63 1.48 17.71
C SER A 182 18.17 1.52 18.15
N SER A 183 17.57 0.38 18.51
CA SER A 183 16.17 0.28 18.99
C SER A 183 15.15 0.89 18.02
N PHE A 184 15.34 0.61 16.72
CA PHE A 184 14.50 1.07 15.61
C PHE A 184 13.09 0.46 15.67
N VAL A 185 12.06 1.31 15.64
CA VAL A 185 10.64 0.91 15.62
C VAL A 185 9.84 1.87 14.73
N ARG A 186 9.09 1.33 13.77
CA ARG A 186 8.16 2.05 12.88
C ARG A 186 6.75 2.20 13.47
N CYS A 187 6.01 3.22 13.06
CA CYS A 187 4.60 3.43 13.43
C CYS A 187 3.63 2.67 12.51
N ALA A 188 3.80 2.83 11.20
CA ALA A 188 3.02 2.17 10.17
C ALA A 188 3.95 1.36 9.26
N ARG A 189 3.49 0.16 8.89
CA ARG A 189 4.06 -0.62 7.79
C ARG A 189 3.30 -0.26 6.53
N THR A 190 4.02 0.03 5.46
CA THR A 190 3.45 0.20 4.12
C THR A 190 3.94 -0.95 3.26
N ASP A 191 3.02 -1.52 2.49
CA ASP A 191 3.29 -2.62 1.56
C ASP A 191 4.18 -2.15 0.39
N LYS A 192 4.58 -3.06 -0.50
CA LYS A 192 5.33 -2.73 -1.73
C LYS A 192 4.59 -1.64 -2.53
N GLY A 193 5.33 -0.64 -3.03
CA GLY A 193 4.76 0.48 -3.80
C GLY A 193 4.00 1.54 -3.00
N VAL A 194 3.55 1.26 -1.77
CA VAL A 194 2.67 2.16 -1.01
C VAL A 194 3.41 3.40 -0.48
N HIS A 195 2.88 4.59 -0.77
CA HIS A 195 3.49 5.88 -0.44
C HIS A 195 3.11 6.39 0.97
N ALA A 196 3.88 7.34 1.51
CA ALA A 196 3.56 8.02 2.76
C ALA A 196 3.95 9.51 2.72
N ALA A 197 2.99 10.42 2.94
CA ALA A 197 3.31 11.83 3.18
C ALA A 197 3.91 12.02 4.58
N GLY A 198 3.36 11.29 5.55
CA GLY A 198 3.78 11.28 6.95
C GLY A 198 3.79 9.87 7.52
N ASN A 199 4.97 9.34 7.80
CA ASN A 199 5.18 8.20 8.68
C ASN A 199 6.06 8.64 9.86
N VAL A 200 6.14 7.80 10.89
CA VAL A 200 6.96 8.03 12.08
C VAL A 200 7.79 6.79 12.38
N VAL A 201 9.08 6.98 12.60
CA VAL A 201 9.95 5.98 13.22
C VAL A 201 10.48 6.50 14.56
N SER A 202 10.90 5.59 15.43
CA SER A 202 11.56 5.95 16.69
C SER A 202 12.77 5.07 16.91
N LEU A 203 13.91 5.68 17.19
CA LEU A 203 15.20 5.00 17.33
C LEU A 203 16.14 5.85 18.21
N LYS A 204 17.34 5.34 18.48
CA LYS A 204 18.38 6.07 19.22
C LYS A 204 19.37 6.68 18.24
N LEU A 205 19.39 8.02 18.18
CA LEU A 205 20.29 8.79 17.33
C LEU A 205 21.21 9.69 18.17
N ILE A 206 22.35 10.06 17.59
CA ILE A 206 23.17 11.20 17.98
C ILE A 206 22.55 12.43 17.31
N ILE A 207 22.13 13.42 18.12
CA ILE A 207 21.40 14.62 17.67
C ILE A 207 21.93 15.88 18.39
N GLU A 208 23.24 15.95 18.57
CA GLU A 208 23.92 17.13 19.12
C GLU A 208 24.19 18.18 18.03
N ASP A 209 24.27 17.73 16.79
CA ASP A 209 24.39 18.55 15.59
C ASP A 209 23.01 19.18 15.27
N PRO A 210 22.89 20.52 15.24
CA PRO A 210 21.62 21.19 14.95
C PRO A 210 21.14 20.92 13.52
N ASP A 211 22.07 20.73 12.58
CA ASP A 211 21.79 20.56 11.14
C ASP A 211 21.61 19.07 10.78
N ILE A 212 21.48 18.19 11.77
CA ILE A 212 21.39 16.73 11.55
C ILE A 212 20.27 16.35 10.60
N VAL A 213 19.14 17.07 10.61
CA VAL A 213 18.01 16.85 9.68
C VAL A 213 18.42 17.16 8.24
N GLN A 214 19.15 18.25 8.01
CA GLN A 214 19.67 18.60 6.69
C GLN A 214 20.70 17.55 6.24
N LYS A 215 21.67 17.20 7.08
CA LYS A 215 22.73 16.24 6.76
C LYS A 215 22.20 14.84 6.45
N ILE A 216 21.14 14.39 7.13
CA ILE A 216 20.44 13.14 6.77
C ILE A 216 19.76 13.28 5.39
N ASN A 217 19.07 14.39 5.18
CA ASN A 217 18.35 14.68 3.93
C ASN A 217 19.27 14.84 2.71
N GLU A 218 20.53 15.26 2.88
CA GLU A 218 21.56 15.30 1.83
C GLU A 218 22.10 13.91 1.46
N LYS A 219 21.82 12.88 2.26
CA LYS A 219 22.18 11.47 2.00
C LYS A 219 20.98 10.62 1.56
N LEU A 220 19.80 11.23 1.41
CA LEU A 220 18.58 10.58 0.94
C LEU A 220 18.29 10.96 -0.52
N SER A 221 17.64 10.05 -1.24
CA SER A 221 16.99 10.38 -2.53
C SER A 221 15.90 11.44 -2.31
N PRO A 222 15.62 12.33 -3.28
CA PRO A 222 14.45 13.23 -3.22
C PRO A 222 13.13 12.52 -2.90
N GLN A 223 13.01 11.23 -3.23
CA GLN A 223 11.88 10.37 -2.90
C GLN A 223 11.68 10.10 -1.40
N ILE A 224 12.63 10.42 -0.52
CA ILE A 224 12.53 10.22 0.94
C ILE A 224 12.95 11.51 1.66
N ARG A 225 12.08 12.05 2.50
CA ARG A 225 12.31 13.31 3.23
C ARG A 225 12.09 13.13 4.72
N VAL A 226 13.08 13.50 5.54
CA VAL A 226 12.89 13.69 6.98
C VAL A 226 12.39 15.12 7.21
N TRP A 227 11.22 15.24 7.84
CA TRP A 227 10.60 16.52 8.21
C TRP A 227 11.25 17.11 9.46
N GLY A 228 11.43 16.28 10.48
CA GLY A 228 11.97 16.71 11.76
C GLY A 228 12.25 15.56 12.72
N ILE A 229 13.08 15.85 13.71
CA ILE A 229 13.50 14.89 14.75
C ILE A 229 13.27 15.52 16.11
N ILE A 230 12.45 14.89 16.96
CA ILE A 230 12.13 15.39 18.29
C ILE A 230 12.62 14.43 19.40
N PRO A 231 13.22 14.91 20.50
CA PRO A 231 13.67 14.05 21.60
C PRO A 231 12.52 13.37 22.36
N ALA A 232 12.61 12.06 22.54
CA ALA A 232 11.58 11.25 23.18
C ALA A 232 11.94 10.81 24.60
N THR A 233 10.98 10.21 25.32
CA THR A 233 11.30 9.43 26.53
C THR A 233 11.96 8.10 26.15
N LYS A 234 12.78 7.51 27.04
CA LYS A 234 13.49 6.24 26.78
C LYS A 234 12.55 5.08 26.40
N GLY A 235 11.32 5.10 26.91
CA GLY A 235 10.28 4.09 26.63
C GLY A 235 9.31 4.44 25.49
N PHE A 236 9.51 5.53 24.74
CA PHE A 236 8.66 5.84 23.60
C PHE A 236 8.81 4.80 22.49
N SER A 237 7.67 4.40 21.92
CA SER A 237 7.60 3.49 20.78
C SER A 237 6.59 4.04 19.79
N ALA A 238 7.06 4.38 18.58
CA ALA A 238 6.24 4.90 17.49
C ALA A 238 5.04 3.98 17.17
N TYR A 239 5.20 2.67 17.35
CA TYR A 239 4.14 1.69 17.21
C TYR A 239 3.12 1.76 18.36
N GLN A 240 3.58 1.65 19.62
CA GLN A 240 2.69 1.44 20.77
C GLN A 240 1.95 2.70 21.22
N PHE A 241 2.47 3.88 20.89
CA PHE A 241 1.92 5.18 21.26
C PHE A 241 1.06 5.81 20.15
N CYS A 242 0.96 5.19 18.97
CA CYS A 242 0.05 5.67 17.92
C CYS A 242 -1.40 5.34 18.28
N ASP A 243 -2.28 6.35 18.19
CA ASP A 243 -3.71 6.24 18.54
C ASP A 243 -4.59 5.90 17.33
N SER A 244 -4.21 6.38 16.14
CA SER A 244 -4.92 6.12 14.87
C SER A 244 -4.08 6.54 13.66
N ARG A 245 -4.44 6.08 12.46
CA ARG A 245 -3.77 6.43 11.19
C ARG A 245 -4.79 6.99 10.20
N MET A 246 -4.36 7.97 9.42
CA MET A 246 -5.12 8.53 8.31
C MET A 246 -4.46 8.13 6.99
N TYR A 247 -5.25 7.51 6.12
CA TYR A 247 -4.85 7.16 4.76
C TYR A 247 -5.77 7.86 3.76
N GLU A 248 -5.21 8.17 2.60
CA GLU A 248 -5.90 8.62 1.40
C GLU A 248 -5.71 7.52 0.33
N TYR A 249 -6.77 7.21 -0.41
CA TYR A 249 -6.70 6.30 -1.55
C TYR A 249 -7.19 7.07 -2.78
N LEU A 250 -6.30 7.26 -3.75
CA LEU A 250 -6.60 7.84 -5.05
C LEU A 250 -7.03 6.74 -6.01
N ILE A 251 -8.16 6.96 -6.68
CA ILE A 251 -8.71 6.04 -7.67
C ILE A 251 -9.31 6.84 -8.83
N PRO A 252 -9.08 6.45 -10.10
CA PRO A 252 -9.76 7.06 -11.24
C PRO A 252 -11.29 6.93 -11.12
N SER A 253 -12.05 7.94 -11.52
CA SER A 253 -13.50 7.93 -11.38
C SER A 253 -14.17 6.91 -12.32
N HIS A 254 -13.54 6.60 -13.45
CA HIS A 254 -13.97 5.54 -14.37
C HIS A 254 -13.92 4.14 -13.75
N CYS A 255 -13.22 3.94 -12.62
CA CYS A 255 -13.30 2.70 -11.83
C CYS A 255 -14.68 2.45 -11.21
N PHE A 256 -15.64 3.36 -11.41
CA PHE A 256 -17.03 3.21 -10.99
C PHE A 256 -18.02 3.12 -12.19
N LEU A 257 -17.51 3.06 -13.43
CA LEU A 257 -18.31 2.78 -14.64
C LEU A 257 -18.70 1.30 -14.74
N PRO A 258 -19.96 0.98 -15.04
CA PRO A 258 -20.45 -0.41 -15.08
C PRO A 258 -19.60 -1.29 -15.99
N PRO A 259 -19.46 -2.59 -15.71
CA PRO A 259 -18.77 -3.53 -16.59
C PRO A 259 -19.24 -3.41 -18.04
N HIS A 260 -18.32 -3.52 -19.00
CA HIS A 260 -18.69 -3.43 -20.41
C HIS A 260 -19.71 -4.53 -20.76
N PRO A 261 -20.80 -4.26 -21.51
CA PRO A 261 -21.92 -5.20 -21.68
C PRO A 261 -21.54 -6.59 -22.24
N SER A 262 -20.41 -6.67 -22.96
CA SER A 262 -19.90 -7.92 -23.52
C SER A 262 -19.16 -8.83 -22.52
N THR A 263 -18.85 -8.32 -21.32
CA THR A 263 -18.10 -9.05 -20.29
C THR A 263 -18.98 -10.06 -19.53
N PHE A 264 -18.36 -11.11 -18.99
CA PHE A 264 -19.08 -12.16 -18.28
C PHE A 264 -19.84 -11.61 -17.06
N LEU A 265 -19.23 -10.69 -16.30
CA LEU A 265 -19.88 -10.09 -15.15
C LEU A 265 -21.09 -9.24 -15.53
N ALA A 266 -21.03 -8.45 -16.61
CA ALA A 266 -22.16 -7.66 -17.10
C ALA A 266 -23.37 -8.55 -17.45
N GLN A 267 -23.13 -9.62 -18.22
CA GLN A 267 -24.16 -10.58 -18.61
C GLN A 267 -24.81 -11.24 -17.38
N LYS A 268 -24.00 -11.65 -16.40
CA LYS A 268 -24.50 -12.24 -15.15
C LYS A 268 -25.22 -11.26 -14.23
N MET A 269 -24.91 -9.96 -14.27
CA MET A 269 -25.68 -8.95 -13.54
C MET A 269 -27.14 -8.91 -14.03
N VAL A 270 -27.35 -8.89 -15.35
CA VAL A 270 -28.69 -8.88 -15.96
C VAL A 270 -29.44 -10.18 -15.67
N GLU A 271 -28.83 -11.35 -15.93
CA GLU A 271 -29.42 -12.67 -15.66
C GLU A 271 -29.87 -12.82 -14.19
N MET A 272 -29.05 -12.36 -13.24
CA MET A 272 -29.39 -12.43 -11.81
C MET A 272 -30.47 -11.41 -11.41
N ALA A 273 -30.51 -10.23 -12.02
CA ALA A 273 -31.55 -9.23 -11.77
C ALA A 273 -32.93 -9.73 -12.25
N GLU A 274 -33.00 -10.38 -13.41
CA GLU A 274 -34.22 -11.04 -13.92
C GLU A 274 -34.65 -12.18 -13.00
N LYS A 275 -33.74 -13.13 -12.73
CA LYS A 275 -34.01 -14.33 -11.92
C LYS A 275 -34.48 -14.02 -10.50
N HIS A 276 -34.05 -12.91 -9.92
CA HIS A 276 -34.42 -12.47 -8.57
C HIS A 276 -35.49 -11.37 -8.54
N GLY A 277 -36.02 -10.93 -9.69
CA GLY A 277 -37.06 -9.90 -9.76
C GLY A 277 -36.62 -8.49 -9.33
N ASP A 278 -35.32 -8.20 -9.42
CA ASP A 278 -34.68 -6.96 -8.96
C ASP A 278 -34.37 -5.99 -10.14
N MET A 279 -34.83 -6.29 -11.36
CA MET A 279 -34.52 -5.51 -12.57
C MET A 279 -34.80 -4.01 -12.45
N GLU A 280 -35.97 -3.61 -11.94
CA GLU A 280 -36.34 -2.19 -11.80
C GLU A 280 -35.39 -1.45 -10.87
N ALA A 281 -35.15 -2.00 -9.67
CA ALA A 281 -34.25 -1.40 -8.69
C ALA A 281 -32.78 -1.54 -9.10
N PHE A 282 -32.41 -2.53 -9.92
CA PHE A 282 -31.08 -2.64 -10.53
C PHE A 282 -30.83 -1.50 -11.53
N LYS A 283 -31.82 -1.19 -12.37
CA LYS A 283 -31.77 -0.05 -13.31
C LYS A 283 -31.77 1.29 -12.59
N GLU A 284 -32.65 1.50 -11.62
CA GLU A 284 -32.66 2.71 -10.76
C GLU A 284 -31.28 2.97 -10.14
N ARG A 285 -30.60 1.89 -9.73
CA ARG A 285 -29.26 1.92 -9.12
C ARG A 285 -28.11 2.17 -10.12
N GLN A 286 -28.39 2.30 -11.42
CA GLN A 286 -27.44 2.53 -12.52
C GLN A 286 -27.93 3.59 -13.53
N ALA A 287 -29.06 4.25 -13.29
CA ALA A 287 -29.75 5.10 -14.26
C ALA A 287 -28.88 6.27 -14.76
N GLU A 288 -27.93 6.73 -13.94
CA GLU A 288 -27.02 7.83 -14.24
C GLU A 288 -25.86 7.45 -15.19
N VAL A 289 -25.76 6.18 -15.57
CA VAL A 289 -24.75 5.62 -16.49
C VAL A 289 -25.32 4.61 -17.50
N GLU A 290 -26.64 4.41 -17.56
CA GLU A 290 -27.28 3.36 -18.39
C GLU A 290 -26.89 3.46 -19.88
N SER A 291 -26.91 4.68 -20.45
CA SER A 291 -26.58 4.92 -21.87
C SER A 291 -25.08 5.03 -22.18
N TYR A 292 -24.20 5.04 -21.16
CA TYR A 292 -22.78 5.42 -21.33
C TYR A 292 -22.04 4.58 -22.38
N TRP A 293 -22.22 3.25 -22.35
CA TRP A 293 -21.56 2.36 -23.29
C TRP A 293 -22.12 2.49 -24.70
N GLU A 294 -23.44 2.58 -24.86
CA GLU A 294 -24.05 2.80 -26.18
C GLU A 294 -23.64 4.12 -26.81
N GLU A 295 -23.58 5.21 -26.03
CA GLU A 295 -23.11 6.51 -26.48
C GLU A 295 -21.63 6.47 -26.86
N THR A 296 -20.81 5.76 -26.07
CA THR A 296 -19.39 5.56 -26.35
C THR A 296 -19.19 4.80 -27.67
N ASP A 297 -19.92 3.69 -27.86
CA ASP A 297 -19.85 2.89 -29.07
C ASP A 297 -20.25 3.70 -30.30
N LYS A 298 -21.40 4.40 -30.25
CA LYS A 298 -21.90 5.26 -31.34
C LYS A 298 -20.93 6.41 -31.67
N LYS A 299 -20.34 7.05 -30.67
CA LYS A 299 -19.49 8.26 -30.83
C LYS A 299 -18.04 7.95 -31.21
N HIS A 300 -17.47 6.86 -30.68
CA HIS A 300 -16.03 6.60 -30.75
C HIS A 300 -15.66 5.32 -31.51
N ILE A 301 -16.52 4.30 -31.50
CA ILE A 301 -16.18 2.96 -32.01
C ILE A 301 -16.79 2.72 -33.39
N GLN A 302 -18.05 3.08 -33.59
CA GLN A 302 -18.75 2.93 -34.86
C GLN A 302 -18.03 3.65 -36.04
N PRO A 303 -17.48 4.88 -35.90
CA PRO A 303 -16.72 5.52 -36.98
C PRO A 303 -15.44 4.76 -37.36
N ILE A 304 -14.82 4.04 -36.41
CA ILE A 304 -13.65 3.18 -36.68
C ILE A 304 -14.11 1.95 -37.47
N ILE A 305 -15.16 1.27 -37.01
CA ILE A 305 -15.73 0.08 -37.66
C ILE A 305 -16.22 0.39 -39.08
N ASP A 306 -16.86 1.56 -39.27
CA ASP A 306 -17.41 1.96 -40.57
C ASP A 306 -16.33 2.19 -41.63
N ALA A 307 -15.16 2.69 -41.22
CA ALA A 307 -14.01 2.95 -42.07
C ALA A 307 -13.23 1.69 -42.51
N LEU A 308 -13.48 0.53 -41.91
CA LEU A 308 -12.80 -0.73 -42.25
C LEU A 308 -13.35 -1.37 -43.54
N PRO A 309 -12.55 -2.14 -44.30
CA PRO A 309 -13.04 -2.99 -45.38
C PRO A 309 -14.09 -4.00 -44.91
N GLU A 310 -15.17 -4.20 -45.70
CA GLU A 310 -16.30 -5.07 -45.34
C GLU A 310 -15.89 -6.50 -44.96
N LYS A 311 -14.84 -7.04 -45.60
CA LYS A 311 -14.31 -8.37 -45.31
C LYS A 311 -13.77 -8.52 -43.88
N ILE A 312 -13.21 -7.46 -43.29
CA ILE A 312 -12.62 -7.50 -41.93
C ILE A 312 -13.56 -6.98 -40.83
N LYS A 313 -14.61 -6.22 -41.18
CA LYS A 313 -15.65 -5.76 -40.22
C LYS A 313 -16.19 -6.86 -39.29
N PRO A 314 -16.60 -8.06 -39.74
CA PRO A 314 -17.14 -9.07 -38.83
C PRO A 314 -16.12 -9.61 -37.83
N TYR A 315 -14.85 -9.74 -38.22
CA TYR A 315 -13.77 -10.18 -37.33
C TYR A 315 -13.48 -9.12 -36.25
N VAL A 316 -13.45 -7.84 -36.63
CA VAL A 316 -13.26 -6.73 -35.68
C VAL A 316 -14.48 -6.57 -34.77
N GLN A 317 -15.71 -6.70 -35.27
CA GLN A 317 -16.93 -6.67 -34.44
C GLN A 317 -16.99 -7.82 -33.44
N ALA A 318 -16.65 -9.04 -33.86
CA ALA A 318 -16.53 -10.18 -32.94
C ALA A 318 -15.43 -9.93 -31.89
N ALA A 319 -14.31 -9.33 -32.30
CA ALA A 319 -13.24 -8.94 -31.38
C ALA A 319 -13.67 -7.84 -30.42
N VAL A 320 -14.45 -6.81 -30.82
CA VAL A 320 -14.96 -5.75 -29.92
C VAL A 320 -15.70 -6.35 -28.72
N GLY A 321 -16.46 -7.42 -28.95
CA GLY A 321 -17.11 -8.20 -27.89
C GLY A 321 -16.14 -8.82 -26.86
N SER A 322 -14.91 -9.18 -27.25
CA SER A 322 -13.87 -9.69 -26.33
C SER A 322 -12.98 -8.57 -25.78
N VAL A 323 -12.72 -7.54 -26.60
CA VAL A 323 -11.73 -6.47 -26.39
C VAL A 323 -12.11 -5.52 -25.25
N GLY A 324 -13.40 -5.42 -24.90
CA GLY A 324 -13.84 -4.76 -23.66
C GLY A 324 -13.27 -5.37 -22.37
N GLY A 325 -12.60 -6.53 -22.44
CA GLY A 325 -12.06 -7.26 -21.30
C GLY A 325 -10.64 -7.84 -21.47
N GLU A 326 -9.92 -7.53 -22.55
CA GLU A 326 -8.58 -8.09 -22.84
C GLU A 326 -7.55 -6.99 -23.18
N GLU A 327 -6.68 -6.69 -22.21
CA GLU A 327 -5.41 -5.96 -22.35
C GLU A 327 -4.25 -6.97 -22.20
N GLU A 328 -3.29 -6.97 -23.12
CA GLU A 328 -2.15 -7.90 -23.07
C GLU A 328 -1.15 -7.57 -21.95
N LYS A 329 -0.58 -8.60 -21.32
CA LYS A 329 0.58 -8.44 -20.43
C LYS A 329 1.82 -8.00 -21.23
N ALA A 330 2.20 -6.74 -21.09
CA ALA A 330 3.53 -6.29 -21.48
C ALA A 330 4.60 -6.82 -20.50
N THR A 331 5.25 -7.94 -20.82
CA THR A 331 6.49 -8.38 -20.13
C THR A 331 7.71 -7.73 -20.78
N PRO A 332 8.61 -7.07 -20.01
CA PRO A 332 9.87 -6.58 -20.54
C PRO A 332 10.80 -7.75 -20.88
N ALA A 333 11.52 -7.64 -22.00
CA ALA A 333 12.50 -8.63 -22.42
C ALA A 333 13.65 -8.73 -21.41
N ASN A 334 14.09 -9.95 -21.11
CA ASN A 334 15.34 -10.22 -20.40
C ASN A 334 16.06 -11.36 -21.10
N GLU A 335 17.34 -11.17 -21.41
CA GLU A 335 18.13 -12.08 -22.24
C GLU A 335 18.64 -13.28 -21.43
N SER A 336 18.10 -14.47 -21.70
CA SER A 336 18.79 -15.74 -21.45
C SER A 336 18.14 -16.83 -22.31
N GLY A 337 18.86 -17.34 -23.30
CA GLY A 337 18.32 -18.35 -24.21
C GLY A 337 18.37 -19.76 -23.62
N GLU A 338 17.20 -20.38 -23.49
CA GLU A 338 17.04 -21.83 -23.57
C GLU A 338 15.63 -22.12 -24.13
N ALA A 339 15.54 -22.95 -25.17
CA ALA A 339 14.32 -23.12 -25.95
C ALA A 339 13.42 -24.20 -25.35
N CYS A 340 12.21 -23.80 -24.96
CA CYS A 340 11.06 -24.70 -24.75
C CYS A 340 9.84 -24.07 -25.41
N GLU A 341 9.37 -24.65 -26.52
CA GLU A 341 8.12 -24.23 -27.16
C GLU A 341 6.90 -24.76 -26.39
N GLU A 342 6.23 -23.89 -25.63
CA GLU A 342 4.81 -24.05 -25.32
C GLU A 342 4.04 -22.87 -25.91
N ARG A 343 3.56 -23.04 -27.15
CA ARG A 343 2.62 -22.12 -27.77
C ARG A 343 1.23 -22.40 -27.20
N THR A 344 0.67 -21.48 -26.43
CA THR A 344 -0.79 -21.46 -26.22
C THR A 344 -1.44 -20.78 -27.41
N GLU A 345 -1.77 -21.58 -28.42
CA GLU A 345 -2.58 -21.17 -29.56
C GLU A 345 -4.02 -20.89 -29.10
N SER A 346 -4.44 -19.63 -29.15
CA SER A 346 -5.85 -19.24 -28.95
C SER A 346 -6.64 -19.54 -30.21
N ASP A 347 -7.06 -20.81 -30.33
CA ASP A 347 -7.76 -21.39 -31.48
C ASP A 347 -9.05 -20.63 -31.85
N THR A 348 -8.93 -19.61 -32.70
CA THR A 348 -10.02 -19.03 -33.48
C THR A 348 -9.66 -19.22 -34.94
N LYS A 349 -10.51 -19.92 -35.70
CA LYS A 349 -10.22 -20.37 -37.07
C LYS A 349 -10.05 -19.20 -38.05
N ASN A 350 -8.83 -18.69 -38.19
CA ASN A 350 -8.44 -17.71 -39.21
C ASN A 350 -7.88 -18.41 -40.46
N SER A 351 -8.74 -19.12 -41.21
CA SER A 351 -8.38 -19.77 -42.47
C SER A 351 -8.55 -18.90 -43.72
N ASP A 352 -9.30 -17.78 -43.61
CA ASP A 352 -9.85 -17.05 -44.77
C ASP A 352 -9.27 -15.62 -44.93
N LEU A 353 -8.36 -15.21 -44.04
CA LEU A 353 -7.71 -13.91 -44.02
C LEU A 353 -6.25 -13.99 -44.47
N THR A 354 -5.79 -13.01 -45.25
CA THR A 354 -4.36 -12.86 -45.56
C THR A 354 -3.59 -12.32 -44.35
N PRO A 355 -2.24 -12.49 -44.30
CA PRO A 355 -1.43 -11.88 -43.24
C PRO A 355 -1.61 -10.37 -43.10
N ASP A 356 -1.80 -9.66 -44.23
CA ASP A 356 -2.04 -8.21 -44.25
C ASP A 356 -3.44 -7.85 -43.70
N GLU A 357 -4.47 -8.64 -44.02
CA GLU A 357 -5.81 -8.46 -43.46
C GLU A 357 -5.81 -8.75 -41.95
N GLN A 358 -5.07 -9.75 -41.49
CA GLN A 358 -4.90 -10.04 -40.06
C GLN A 358 -4.16 -8.91 -39.34
N ALA A 359 -3.15 -8.31 -39.97
CA ALA A 359 -2.47 -7.13 -39.43
C ALA A 359 -3.44 -5.93 -39.32
N GLN A 360 -4.30 -5.71 -40.32
CA GLN A 360 -5.34 -4.66 -40.27
C GLN A 360 -6.37 -4.91 -39.16
N VAL A 361 -6.81 -6.15 -38.94
CA VAL A 361 -7.68 -6.53 -37.81
C VAL A 361 -7.01 -6.18 -36.47
N ASN A 362 -5.73 -6.53 -36.30
CA ASN A 362 -4.98 -6.26 -35.07
C ASN A 362 -4.78 -4.75 -34.82
N VAL A 363 -4.53 -3.95 -35.87
CA VAL A 363 -4.46 -2.49 -35.79
C VAL A 363 -5.81 -1.89 -35.40
N ALA A 364 -6.90 -2.30 -36.05
CA ALA A 364 -8.26 -1.84 -35.73
C ALA A 364 -8.64 -2.15 -34.26
N ILE A 365 -8.31 -3.34 -33.76
CA ILE A 365 -8.49 -3.71 -32.35
C ILE A 365 -7.71 -2.78 -31.41
N LYS A 366 -6.48 -2.41 -31.77
CA LYS A 366 -5.66 -1.47 -31.00
C LYS A 366 -6.25 -0.05 -30.99
N ASP A 367 -6.78 0.40 -32.13
CA ASP A 367 -7.43 1.70 -32.24
C ASP A 367 -8.73 1.75 -31.42
N ILE A 368 -9.52 0.67 -31.44
CA ILE A 368 -10.72 0.48 -30.61
C ILE A 368 -10.38 0.46 -29.11
N ARG A 369 -9.33 -0.26 -28.67
CA ARG A 369 -8.81 -0.21 -27.29
C ARG A 369 -8.45 1.23 -26.90
N THR A 370 -7.75 1.94 -27.78
CA THR A 370 -7.33 3.34 -27.54
C THR A 370 -8.53 4.28 -27.45
N ALA A 371 -9.56 4.06 -28.26
CA ALA A 371 -10.81 4.82 -28.23
C ALA A 371 -11.61 4.59 -26.92
N TYR A 372 -11.74 3.34 -26.46
CA TYR A 372 -12.35 3.03 -25.16
C TYR A 372 -11.54 3.61 -23.99
N PHE A 373 -10.21 3.55 -24.03
CA PHE A 373 -9.35 4.16 -23.02
C PHE A 373 -9.54 5.69 -22.97
N LYS A 374 -9.59 6.34 -24.14
CA LYS A 374 -9.90 7.77 -24.23
C LYS A 374 -11.27 8.12 -23.66
N ALA A 375 -12.32 7.35 -23.98
CA ALA A 375 -13.65 7.54 -23.41
C ALA A 375 -13.65 7.37 -21.87
N LYS A 376 -13.03 6.31 -21.34
CA LYS A 376 -12.83 6.10 -19.89
C LYS A 376 -12.08 7.27 -19.22
N ASN A 377 -11.15 7.93 -19.91
CA ASN A 377 -10.48 9.12 -19.37
C ASN A 377 -11.36 10.38 -19.44
N GLU A 378 -12.17 10.55 -20.50
CA GLU A 378 -13.12 11.65 -20.63
C GLU A 378 -14.30 11.57 -19.63
N TYR A 379 -14.62 10.38 -19.10
CA TYR A 379 -15.67 10.17 -18.11
C TYR A 379 -15.56 11.08 -16.88
N ARG A 380 -16.71 11.63 -16.45
CA ARG A 380 -16.87 12.40 -15.22
C ARG A 380 -17.99 11.80 -14.39
N ILE A 381 -17.72 11.57 -13.11
CA ILE A 381 -18.65 10.82 -12.26
C ILE A 381 -19.87 11.66 -11.83
N PRO A 382 -21.10 11.17 -12.04
CA PRO A 382 -22.30 11.89 -11.61
C PRO A 382 -22.39 12.06 -10.08
N PRO A 383 -23.04 13.14 -9.59
CA PRO A 383 -23.17 13.42 -8.17
C PRO A 383 -23.96 12.33 -7.41
N GLU A 384 -24.89 11.66 -8.08
CA GLU A 384 -25.66 10.54 -7.52
C GLU A 384 -24.77 9.33 -7.23
N ARG A 385 -23.87 8.98 -8.16
CA ARG A 385 -22.86 7.93 -7.96
C ARG A 385 -21.89 8.29 -6.84
N LEU A 386 -21.46 9.55 -6.75
CA LEU A 386 -20.67 10.05 -5.62
C LEU A 386 -21.40 9.94 -4.28
N ALA A 387 -22.71 10.19 -4.25
CA ALA A 387 -23.54 10.01 -3.05
C ALA A 387 -23.61 8.52 -2.66
N ARG A 388 -23.82 7.62 -3.63
CA ARG A 388 -23.80 6.16 -3.43
C ARG A 388 -22.47 5.66 -2.88
N ILE A 389 -21.34 6.13 -3.42
CA ILE A 389 -19.99 5.81 -2.91
C ILE A 389 -19.86 6.25 -1.45
N ASN A 390 -20.24 7.49 -1.12
CA ASN A 390 -20.18 7.97 0.26
C ASN A 390 -21.09 7.17 1.21
N ALA A 391 -22.28 6.76 0.76
CA ALA A 391 -23.18 5.90 1.54
C ALA A 391 -22.55 4.52 1.81
N ALA A 392 -21.94 3.89 0.79
CA ALA A 392 -21.23 2.63 0.95
C ALA A 392 -20.01 2.75 1.88
N LEU A 393 -19.22 3.82 1.76
CA LEU A 393 -18.08 4.09 2.65
C LEU A 393 -18.51 4.29 4.11
N ALA A 394 -19.68 4.89 4.35
CA ALA A 394 -20.21 5.12 5.70
C ALA A 394 -20.53 3.81 6.46
N LEU A 395 -20.88 2.72 5.75
CA LEU A 395 -21.18 1.41 6.38
C LEU A 395 -19.98 0.81 7.13
N TYR A 396 -18.75 1.21 6.77
CA TYR A 396 -17.53 0.80 7.47
C TYR A 396 -17.33 1.47 8.84
N VAL A 397 -18.01 2.57 9.13
CA VAL A 397 -17.77 3.37 10.33
C VAL A 397 -18.19 2.61 11.61
N GLY A 398 -17.41 2.77 12.67
CA GLY A 398 -17.58 2.07 13.94
C GLY A 398 -16.71 0.80 14.05
N THR A 399 -17.05 -0.04 15.03
CA THR A 399 -16.32 -1.28 15.33
C THR A 399 -16.97 -2.47 14.66
N LYS A 400 -16.42 -2.93 13.52
CA LYS A 400 -16.95 -4.05 12.72
C LYS A 400 -15.95 -5.22 12.69
N ASN A 401 -16.36 -6.38 12.14
CA ASN A 401 -15.51 -7.57 11.99
C ASN A 401 -14.95 -7.66 10.56
N PHE A 402 -13.68 -7.30 10.39
CA PHE A 402 -13.05 -7.13 9.07
C PHE A 402 -12.36 -8.41 8.54
N HIS A 403 -12.76 -9.61 8.99
CA HIS A 403 -12.11 -10.87 8.62
C HIS A 403 -12.11 -11.21 7.12
N ASN A 404 -13.08 -10.71 6.33
CA ASN A 404 -13.08 -10.83 4.85
C ASN A 404 -12.19 -9.80 4.15
N TYR A 405 -11.80 -8.72 4.85
CA TYR A 405 -10.96 -7.65 4.33
C TYR A 405 -9.47 -7.88 4.58
N THR A 406 -9.06 -9.07 5.03
CA THR A 406 -7.66 -9.42 5.28
C THR A 406 -7.42 -10.87 4.86
N ILE A 407 -6.16 -11.19 4.59
CA ILE A 407 -5.72 -12.58 4.51
C ILE A 407 -5.58 -13.18 5.92
N GLN A 408 -5.55 -14.52 5.99
CA GLN A 408 -5.21 -15.36 7.15
C GLN A 408 -6.07 -15.24 8.43
N LYS A 409 -6.93 -14.24 8.60
CA LYS A 409 -7.85 -14.14 9.77
C LYS A 409 -9.19 -14.85 9.51
N THR A 410 -9.81 -15.33 10.59
CA THR A 410 -11.12 -16.02 10.55
C THR A 410 -12.20 -15.17 11.24
N PHE A 411 -13.48 -15.40 10.94
CA PHE A 411 -14.59 -14.68 11.57
C PHE A 411 -14.53 -14.67 13.10
N ARG A 412 -14.12 -15.78 13.71
CA ARG A 412 -14.03 -15.95 15.18
C ARG A 412 -12.81 -15.30 15.82
N ASP A 413 -11.88 -14.75 15.03
CA ASP A 413 -10.66 -14.13 15.53
C ASP A 413 -10.96 -12.73 16.11
N PRO A 414 -10.76 -12.49 17.43
CA PRO A 414 -10.98 -11.17 18.02
C PRO A 414 -10.08 -10.10 17.40
N SER A 415 -8.91 -10.49 16.87
CA SER A 415 -7.98 -9.61 16.16
C SER A 415 -8.47 -9.20 14.77
N ALA A 416 -9.60 -9.72 14.27
CA ALA A 416 -10.25 -9.22 13.06
C ALA A 416 -11.16 -8.00 13.30
N ARG A 417 -11.47 -7.66 14.57
CA ARG A 417 -12.30 -6.48 14.90
C ARG A 417 -11.46 -5.19 14.82
N ARG A 418 -11.93 -4.21 14.06
CA ARG A 418 -11.26 -2.90 13.89
C ARG A 418 -12.27 -1.76 14.02
N LEU A 419 -11.77 -0.59 14.43
CA LEU A 419 -12.53 0.65 14.56
C LEU A 419 -12.14 1.61 13.44
N ILE A 420 -13.09 1.91 12.56
CA ILE A 420 -13.01 3.01 11.59
C ILE A 420 -13.70 4.23 12.21
N LYS A 421 -12.97 5.33 12.35
CA LYS A 421 -13.47 6.60 12.90
C LYS A 421 -14.24 7.40 11.84
N SER A 422 -13.77 7.39 10.59
CA SER A 422 -14.47 7.96 9.44
C SER A 422 -13.95 7.37 8.13
N PHE A 423 -14.81 7.18 7.14
CA PHE A 423 -14.42 6.91 5.75
C PHE A 423 -15.36 7.66 4.81
N LYS A 424 -14.82 8.48 3.91
CA LYS A 424 -15.60 9.30 2.97
C LYS A 424 -14.74 9.82 1.82
N ILE A 425 -15.38 10.32 0.77
CA ILE A 425 -14.71 11.16 -0.22
C ILE A 425 -14.27 12.47 0.46
N SER A 426 -13.01 12.86 0.30
CA SER A 426 -12.38 13.94 1.06
C SER A 426 -12.52 15.33 0.43
N ARG A 427 -12.65 15.38 -0.90
CA ARG A 427 -12.59 16.58 -1.75
C ARG A 427 -13.48 16.35 -2.97
N ASP A 428 -13.78 17.41 -3.70
CA ASP A 428 -14.37 17.31 -5.03
C ASP A 428 -13.44 16.50 -5.97
N PRO A 429 -13.96 15.82 -7.01
CA PRO A 429 -13.13 15.16 -8.02
C PRO A 429 -12.15 16.14 -8.67
N VAL A 430 -10.95 15.65 -9.04
CA VAL A 430 -9.93 16.47 -9.72
C VAL A 430 -9.55 15.82 -11.04
N VAL A 431 -9.52 16.61 -12.11
CA VAL A 431 -9.04 16.17 -13.44
C VAL A 431 -7.54 16.42 -13.56
N ILE A 432 -6.77 15.38 -13.89
CA ILE A 432 -5.31 15.42 -14.07
C ILE A 432 -4.97 14.54 -15.27
N ASN A 433 -4.22 15.09 -16.24
CA ASN A 433 -3.90 14.44 -17.53
C ASN A 433 -5.16 13.94 -18.28
N GLY A 434 -6.26 14.68 -18.18
CA GLY A 434 -7.56 14.32 -18.77
C GLY A 434 -8.40 13.35 -17.93
N THR A 435 -7.80 12.52 -17.09
CA THR A 435 -8.51 11.56 -16.21
C THR A 435 -9.00 12.23 -14.93
N GLU A 436 -10.23 11.94 -14.50
CA GLU A 436 -10.77 12.41 -13.22
C GLU A 436 -10.44 11.43 -12.08
N TRP A 437 -10.03 11.96 -10.92
CA TRP A 437 -9.57 11.21 -9.75
C TRP A 437 -10.39 11.51 -8.49
N LEU A 438 -10.66 10.46 -7.71
CA LEU A 438 -11.38 10.51 -6.44
C LEU A 438 -10.44 10.25 -5.26
N SER A 439 -10.53 11.10 -4.25
CA SER A 439 -9.76 11.03 -3.01
C SER A 439 -10.59 10.41 -1.89
N LEU A 440 -10.42 9.11 -1.65
CA LEU A 440 -11.12 8.38 -0.58
C LEU A 440 -10.28 8.44 0.72
N LYS A 441 -10.74 9.17 1.75
CA LYS A 441 -9.99 9.35 3.00
C LYS A 441 -10.57 8.51 4.14
N VAL A 442 -9.72 7.64 4.71
CA VAL A 442 -10.06 6.76 5.85
C VAL A 442 -9.24 7.12 7.08
N HIS A 443 -9.92 7.23 8.22
CA HIS A 443 -9.32 7.38 9.54
C HIS A 443 -9.70 6.17 10.38
N GLY A 444 -8.73 5.38 10.78
CA GLY A 444 -8.93 4.15 11.57
C GLY A 444 -7.96 4.06 12.73
N GLN A 445 -8.31 3.30 13.77
CA GLN A 445 -7.43 3.09 14.92
C GLN A 445 -6.18 2.27 14.53
N SER A 446 -6.40 1.19 13.79
CA SER A 446 -5.39 0.31 13.20
C SER A 446 -5.97 -0.35 11.96
N PHE A 447 -5.10 -0.89 11.10
CA PHE A 447 -5.50 -1.56 9.87
C PHE A 447 -4.78 -2.90 9.75
N MET A 448 -5.49 -3.92 9.28
CA MET A 448 -4.89 -5.20 8.92
C MET A 448 -4.27 -5.12 7.52
N MET A 449 -3.40 -6.08 7.22
CA MET A 449 -2.80 -6.26 5.90
C MET A 449 -3.89 -6.28 4.82
N HIS A 450 -3.68 -5.51 3.76
CA HIS A 450 -4.60 -5.32 2.63
C HIS A 450 -5.99 -4.70 2.96
N GLN A 451 -6.28 -4.33 4.22
CA GLN A 451 -7.64 -3.98 4.66
C GLN A 451 -8.25 -2.81 3.88
N ILE A 452 -7.52 -1.70 3.74
CA ILE A 452 -8.03 -0.52 3.02
C ILE A 452 -8.27 -0.84 1.54
N ARG A 453 -7.35 -1.59 0.92
CA ARG A 453 -7.40 -1.98 -0.50
C ARG A 453 -8.63 -2.87 -0.80
N LYS A 454 -8.92 -3.84 0.08
CA LYS A 454 -10.14 -4.68 -0.02
C LYS A 454 -11.42 -3.88 0.29
N MET A 455 -11.38 -2.93 1.24
CA MET A 455 -12.54 -2.07 1.53
C MET A 455 -12.90 -1.17 0.33
N VAL A 456 -11.91 -0.61 -0.36
CA VAL A 456 -12.10 0.18 -1.59
C VAL A 456 -12.59 -0.69 -2.73
N ALA A 457 -11.98 -1.86 -2.96
CA ALA A 457 -12.41 -2.79 -4.00
C ALA A 457 -13.89 -3.19 -3.85
N MET A 458 -14.31 -3.55 -2.62
CA MET A 458 -15.71 -3.90 -2.33
C MET A 458 -16.68 -2.74 -2.67
N VAL A 459 -16.33 -1.50 -2.31
CA VAL A 459 -17.17 -0.33 -2.64
C VAL A 459 -17.22 -0.07 -4.13
N ALA A 460 -16.07 -0.12 -4.81
CA ALA A 460 -16.00 0.03 -6.26
C ALA A 460 -16.89 -1.02 -6.94
N LEU A 461 -16.71 -2.30 -6.63
CA LEU A 461 -17.50 -3.38 -7.23
C LEU A 461 -19.00 -3.25 -6.98
N LEU A 462 -19.46 -2.92 -5.76
CA LEU A 462 -20.89 -2.79 -5.46
C LEU A 462 -21.55 -1.59 -6.14
N VAL A 463 -20.85 -0.47 -6.24
CA VAL A 463 -21.34 0.71 -6.98
C VAL A 463 -21.37 0.42 -8.48
N ARG A 464 -20.27 -0.15 -9.00
CA ARG A 464 -20.06 -0.42 -10.41
C ARG A 464 -21.03 -1.47 -10.96
N CYS A 465 -21.31 -2.51 -10.18
CA CYS A 465 -22.24 -3.58 -10.55
C CYS A 465 -23.69 -3.28 -10.10
N GLY A 466 -23.97 -2.11 -9.52
CA GLY A 466 -25.33 -1.71 -9.15
C GLY A 466 -25.96 -2.53 -8.02
N ALA A 467 -25.19 -3.33 -7.26
CA ALA A 467 -25.69 -4.13 -6.15
C ALA A 467 -26.05 -3.30 -4.91
N ASP A 468 -26.88 -3.87 -4.03
CA ASP A 468 -27.17 -3.28 -2.71
C ASP A 468 -25.87 -3.13 -1.89
N ILE A 469 -25.61 -1.89 -1.46
CA ILE A 469 -24.45 -1.54 -0.63
C ILE A 469 -24.48 -2.26 0.73
N LYS A 470 -25.65 -2.75 1.19
CA LYS A 470 -25.78 -3.60 2.39
C LYS A 470 -25.01 -4.92 2.32
N ARG A 471 -24.52 -5.34 1.14
CA ARG A 471 -23.53 -6.44 1.01
C ARG A 471 -22.29 -6.22 1.89
N ILE A 472 -21.95 -4.96 2.21
CA ILE A 472 -20.91 -4.60 3.19
C ILE A 472 -21.28 -5.07 4.61
N GLU A 473 -22.55 -5.02 5.01
CA GLU A 473 -22.98 -5.50 6.34
C GLU A 473 -23.00 -7.04 6.43
N GLU A 474 -23.38 -7.70 5.33
CA GLU A 474 -23.26 -9.16 5.18
C GLU A 474 -21.79 -9.61 5.28
N SER A 475 -20.85 -8.83 4.73
CA SER A 475 -19.41 -9.15 4.77
C SER A 475 -18.79 -9.21 6.18
N TYR A 476 -19.51 -8.70 7.21
CA TYR A 476 -19.09 -8.81 8.61
C TYR A 476 -19.59 -10.08 9.31
N GLN A 477 -20.49 -10.84 8.69
CA GLN A 477 -21.06 -12.08 9.23
C GLN A 477 -20.15 -13.29 9.00
N ASN A 478 -20.53 -14.48 9.45
CA ASN A 478 -19.76 -15.72 9.27
C ASN A 478 -19.88 -16.31 7.84
N SER A 479 -19.99 -15.47 6.82
CA SER A 479 -19.98 -15.81 5.40
C SER A 479 -18.65 -15.39 4.79
N ARG A 480 -17.98 -16.30 4.08
CA ARG A 480 -16.73 -15.99 3.38
C ARG A 480 -17.05 -15.21 2.09
N ILE A 481 -16.29 -14.15 1.82
CA ILE A 481 -16.39 -13.39 0.57
C ILE A 481 -14.98 -13.21 -0.03
N PRO A 482 -14.74 -13.64 -1.29
CA PRO A 482 -13.49 -13.41 -1.98
C PRO A 482 -13.43 -11.95 -2.48
N ILE A 483 -13.09 -11.03 -1.59
CA ILE A 483 -12.91 -9.61 -1.92
C ILE A 483 -11.50 -9.40 -2.50
N PRO A 484 -11.35 -8.91 -3.75
CA PRO A 484 -10.03 -8.67 -4.34
C PRO A 484 -9.33 -7.45 -3.75
N LYS A 485 -7.99 -7.46 -3.74
CA LYS A 485 -7.14 -6.35 -3.29
C LYS A 485 -6.92 -5.37 -4.45
N ALA A 486 -7.58 -4.22 -4.42
CA ALA A 486 -7.33 -3.13 -5.37
C ALA A 486 -5.83 -2.74 -5.42
N PRO A 487 -5.30 -2.16 -6.52
CA PRO A 487 -3.88 -1.83 -6.66
C PRO A 487 -3.27 -1.02 -5.50
N GLY A 488 -1.99 -1.26 -5.19
CA GLY A 488 -1.27 -0.55 -4.13
C GLY A 488 -0.99 0.92 -4.47
N LEU A 489 -0.88 1.22 -5.77
CA LEU A 489 -0.53 2.51 -6.35
C LEU A 489 -1.32 3.70 -5.77
N GLY A 490 -2.65 3.54 -5.65
CA GLY A 490 -3.51 4.60 -5.12
C GLY A 490 -3.35 4.90 -3.62
N LEU A 491 -2.69 4.02 -2.85
CA LEU A 491 -2.67 4.10 -1.38
C LEU A 491 -1.56 5.01 -0.85
N LEU A 492 -1.97 6.00 -0.06
CA LEU A 492 -1.11 6.98 0.60
C LEU A 492 -1.39 7.03 2.10
N LEU A 493 -0.35 6.81 2.93
CA LEU A 493 -0.41 7.17 4.36
C LEU A 493 -0.25 8.70 4.49
N GLU A 494 -1.30 9.42 4.92
CA GLU A 494 -1.19 10.86 5.16
C GLU A 494 -0.37 11.16 6.41
N ARG A 495 -0.80 10.59 7.55
CA ARG A 495 -0.11 10.71 8.84
C ARG A 495 -0.66 9.73 9.89
N PRO A 496 0.18 9.22 10.80
CA PRO A 496 -0.26 8.70 12.09
C PRO A 496 -0.62 9.82 13.08
N ILE A 497 -1.49 9.51 14.02
CA ILE A 497 -2.05 10.41 15.03
C ILE A 497 -1.61 9.95 16.42
N PHE A 498 -1.14 10.91 17.23
CA PHE A 498 -0.47 10.69 18.52
C PHE A 498 -1.06 11.57 19.65
N ASP A 499 -2.36 11.88 19.60
CA ASP A 499 -3.06 12.75 20.55
C ASP A 499 -2.81 12.35 22.02
N GLY A 500 -2.81 11.05 22.32
CA GLY A 500 -2.59 10.50 23.66
C GLY A 500 -1.13 10.61 24.13
N TYR A 501 -0.17 10.67 23.19
CA TYR A 501 1.22 11.04 23.48
C TYR A 501 1.37 12.55 23.64
N ASN A 502 0.82 13.34 22.72
CA ASN A 502 0.93 14.79 22.70
C ASN A 502 0.34 15.44 23.95
N LYS A 503 -0.78 14.92 24.48
CA LYS A 503 -1.32 15.35 25.78
C LYS A 503 -0.28 15.19 26.90
N LYS A 504 0.32 14.00 27.03
CA LYS A 504 1.36 13.72 28.04
C LYS A 504 2.66 14.49 27.81
N ALA A 505 3.03 14.74 26.55
CA ALA A 505 4.19 15.55 26.21
C ALA A 505 3.99 17.00 26.66
N LYS A 506 2.82 17.58 26.41
CA LYS A 506 2.41 18.91 26.88
C LYS A 506 2.47 19.02 28.41
N ASP A 507 1.89 18.05 29.11
CA ASP A 507 1.87 18.01 30.59
C ASP A 507 3.29 17.94 31.20
N LEU A 508 4.27 17.42 30.44
CA LEU A 508 5.68 17.30 30.83
C LEU A 508 6.58 18.42 30.28
N GLY A 509 6.02 19.47 29.67
CA GLY A 509 6.79 20.56 29.05
C GLY A 509 7.69 20.11 27.90
N ARG A 510 7.34 19.01 27.21
CA ARG A 510 8.11 18.44 26.09
C ARG A 510 7.53 18.88 24.76
N GLU A 511 8.38 18.85 23.74
CA GLU A 511 7.97 19.09 22.37
C GLU A 511 6.92 18.06 21.89
N LEU A 512 5.92 18.55 21.16
CA LEU A 512 4.82 17.77 20.61
C LEU A 512 5.21 17.14 19.27
N LEU A 513 4.68 15.95 19.01
CA LEU A 513 4.71 15.32 17.69
C LEU A 513 3.63 15.97 16.84
N ASP A 514 4.02 16.97 16.06
CA ASP A 514 3.10 17.78 15.27
C ASP A 514 3.58 17.90 13.82
N PHE A 515 2.78 17.36 12.90
CA PHE A 515 2.99 17.45 11.46
C PHE A 515 2.51 18.78 10.86
N ASP A 516 1.65 19.55 11.54
CA ASP A 516 1.14 20.84 11.01
C ASP A 516 2.28 21.88 10.86
N LYS A 517 3.39 21.71 11.60
CA LYS A 517 4.65 22.46 11.43
C LYS A 517 5.24 22.37 10.02
N TYR A 518 5.00 21.26 9.32
CA TYR A 518 5.58 20.91 8.03
C TYR A 518 4.50 20.78 6.93
N GLU A 519 3.29 21.32 7.15
CA GLU A 519 2.13 21.12 6.27
C GLU A 519 2.42 21.57 4.83
N LYS A 520 3.19 22.66 4.64
CA LYS A 520 3.56 23.17 3.31
C LYS A 520 4.54 22.26 2.59
N GLU A 521 5.61 21.88 3.27
CA GLU A 521 6.68 21.03 2.75
C GLU A 521 6.14 19.63 2.42
N MET A 522 5.25 19.10 3.26
CA MET A 522 4.51 17.85 3.00
C MET A 522 3.53 17.97 1.83
N ASP A 523 2.85 19.11 1.66
CA ASP A 523 1.94 19.34 0.52
C ASP A 523 2.71 19.45 -0.81
N GLU A 524 3.84 20.17 -0.83
CA GLU A 524 4.73 20.24 -2.00
C GLU A 524 5.35 18.89 -2.36
N PHE A 525 5.79 18.13 -1.35
CA PHE A 525 6.34 16.79 -1.54
C PHE A 525 5.29 15.79 -2.05
N LYS A 526 4.06 15.83 -1.50
CA LYS A 526 2.95 15.05 -2.05
C LYS A 526 2.72 15.37 -3.52
N LEU A 527 2.81 16.64 -3.92
CA LEU A 527 2.69 17.05 -5.32
C LEU A 527 3.75 16.41 -6.20
N LYS A 528 5.02 16.71 -5.90
CA LYS A 528 6.19 16.44 -6.75
C LYS A 528 6.58 14.96 -6.74
N GLU A 529 6.55 14.31 -5.58
CA GLU A 529 7.15 12.98 -5.39
C GLU A 529 6.13 11.84 -5.25
N ILE A 530 4.87 12.14 -4.92
CA ILE A 530 3.83 11.12 -4.71
C ILE A 530 2.78 11.17 -5.83
N TYR A 531 1.96 12.21 -5.87
CA TYR A 531 0.83 12.30 -6.79
C TYR A 531 1.28 12.26 -8.25
N GLN A 532 2.32 13.01 -8.63
CA GLN A 532 2.88 12.94 -9.98
C GLN A 532 3.27 11.51 -10.39
N ARG A 533 3.90 10.74 -9.49
CA ARG A 533 4.26 9.33 -9.76
C ARG A 533 3.04 8.44 -9.87
N ILE A 534 2.03 8.61 -9.01
CA ILE A 534 0.76 7.87 -9.08
C ILE A 534 0.09 8.06 -10.45
N PHE A 535 0.06 9.29 -10.96
CA PHE A 535 -0.58 9.59 -12.24
C PHE A 535 0.25 9.13 -13.45
N THR A 536 1.58 9.28 -13.42
CA THR A 536 2.47 8.74 -14.45
C THR A 536 2.40 7.21 -14.49
N GLU A 537 2.49 6.54 -13.35
CA GLU A 537 2.50 5.07 -13.29
C GLU A 537 1.13 4.47 -13.69
N GLU A 538 0.00 5.13 -13.43
CA GLU A 538 -1.30 4.70 -13.96
C GLU A 538 -1.44 4.98 -15.46
N ALA A 539 -0.88 6.09 -15.96
CA ALA A 539 -0.87 6.41 -17.38
C ALA A 539 0.04 5.47 -18.20
N GLU A 540 1.05 4.85 -17.57
CA GLU A 540 1.94 3.87 -18.20
C GLU A 540 1.46 2.42 -18.05
N LYS A 541 0.90 2.04 -16.90
CA LYS A 541 0.62 0.64 -16.54
C LYS A 541 -0.87 0.27 -16.49
N HIS A 542 -1.76 1.26 -16.48
CA HIS A 542 -3.22 1.09 -16.41
C HIS A 542 -3.66 0.09 -15.32
N ALA A 543 -3.03 0.18 -14.14
CA ALA A 543 -3.14 -0.84 -13.09
C ALA A 543 -4.57 -0.96 -12.56
N PHE A 544 -5.35 0.12 -12.57
CA PHE A 544 -6.77 0.05 -12.27
C PHE A 544 -7.60 -0.54 -13.42
N GLY A 545 -7.31 -0.15 -14.66
CA GLY A 545 -7.98 -0.68 -15.86
C GLY A 545 -7.87 -2.20 -15.94
N THR A 546 -6.64 -2.72 -15.96
CA THR A 546 -6.33 -4.15 -15.99
C THR A 546 -6.96 -4.90 -14.81
N PHE A 547 -6.96 -4.32 -13.59
CA PHE A 547 -7.57 -4.95 -12.41
C PHE A 547 -9.09 -5.15 -12.56
N PHE A 548 -9.84 -4.13 -13.02
CA PHE A 548 -11.29 -4.26 -13.22
C PHE A 548 -11.65 -5.09 -14.44
N ASN A 549 -10.92 -4.95 -15.55
CA ASN A 549 -11.10 -5.77 -16.75
C ASN A 549 -10.94 -7.27 -16.44
N HIS A 550 -9.92 -7.65 -15.63
CA HIS A 550 -9.73 -9.04 -15.21
C HIS A 550 -10.94 -9.58 -14.43
N ILE A 551 -11.49 -8.80 -13.49
CA ILE A 551 -12.67 -9.19 -12.70
C ILE A 551 -13.91 -9.35 -13.60
N ASP A 552 -14.08 -8.46 -14.58
CA ASP A 552 -15.22 -8.47 -15.51
C ASP A 552 -15.20 -9.67 -16.47
N SER A 553 -14.01 -10.05 -16.94
CA SER A 553 -13.78 -11.19 -17.82
C SER A 553 -13.73 -12.54 -17.09
N TYR A 554 -13.73 -12.56 -15.75
CA TYR A 554 -13.51 -13.79 -14.98
C TYR A 554 -14.71 -14.76 -15.06
N LYS A 555 -14.57 -15.84 -15.85
CA LYS A 555 -15.66 -16.78 -16.21
C LYS A 555 -16.05 -17.77 -15.10
N GLU A 556 -15.95 -17.37 -13.83
CA GLU A 556 -16.41 -18.16 -12.67
C GLU A 556 -17.37 -17.35 -11.79
N ASN A 557 -18.14 -18.07 -10.97
CA ASN A 557 -19.13 -17.47 -10.08
C ASN A 557 -18.52 -16.69 -8.88
N THR A 558 -17.20 -16.69 -8.73
CA THR A 558 -16.43 -16.18 -7.59
C THR A 558 -16.79 -14.73 -7.22
N PHE A 559 -17.04 -13.85 -8.21
CA PHE A 559 -17.37 -12.45 -7.96
C PHE A 559 -18.87 -12.13 -7.96
N LEU A 560 -19.76 -13.10 -8.22
CA LEU A 560 -21.20 -12.84 -8.42
C LEU A 560 -21.96 -12.35 -7.18
N TYR A 561 -21.32 -12.26 -6.01
CA TYR A 561 -21.86 -11.58 -4.82
C TYR A 561 -22.16 -10.10 -5.05
N VAL A 562 -21.60 -9.51 -6.11
CA VAL A 562 -21.85 -8.14 -6.56
C VAL A 562 -23.06 -8.01 -7.49
N THR A 563 -23.84 -9.08 -7.66
CA THR A 563 -25.12 -9.11 -8.40
C THR A 563 -26.32 -9.16 -7.44
N SER A 564 -27.54 -9.09 -8.01
CA SER A 564 -28.80 -9.29 -7.28
C SER A 564 -28.92 -10.66 -6.62
N GLY A 565 -28.25 -11.69 -7.15
CA GLY A 565 -28.21 -13.03 -6.55
C GLY A 565 -27.39 -13.12 -5.25
N GLY A 566 -26.55 -12.10 -4.97
CA GLY A 566 -25.80 -11.96 -3.72
C GLY A 566 -24.92 -13.14 -3.37
N LEU A 567 -24.68 -13.37 -2.07
CA LEU A 567 -23.76 -14.41 -1.60
C LEU A 567 -24.10 -15.82 -2.09
N ALA A 568 -25.39 -16.10 -2.34
CA ALA A 568 -25.84 -17.38 -2.87
C ALA A 568 -25.41 -17.62 -4.33
N ALA A 569 -25.15 -16.56 -5.10
CA ALA A 569 -24.67 -16.68 -6.48
C ALA A 569 -23.24 -17.24 -6.58
N CYS A 570 -22.42 -17.08 -5.54
CA CYS A 570 -21.05 -17.62 -5.48
C CYS A 570 -20.98 -19.10 -5.11
N SER A 571 -22.02 -19.64 -4.45
CA SER A 571 -22.06 -21.04 -4.02
C SER A 571 -22.61 -21.95 -5.12
N SER A 572 -21.77 -22.87 -5.63
CA SER A 572 -22.20 -23.94 -6.55
C SER A 572 -22.87 -25.13 -5.85
N SER A 573 -22.95 -25.15 -4.51
CA SER A 573 -23.62 -26.20 -3.75
C SER A 573 -24.22 -25.71 -2.42
N THR A 574 -25.37 -26.28 -2.05
CA THR A 574 -26.23 -25.85 -0.92
C THR A 574 -25.82 -26.44 0.44
N THR A 575 -24.58 -26.92 0.60
CA THR A 575 -24.16 -27.71 1.76
C THR A 575 -23.02 -27.02 2.50
N GLN A 576 -23.09 -26.93 3.83
CA GLN A 576 -21.99 -26.36 4.63
C GLN A 576 -20.70 -27.21 4.45
N PRO A 577 -19.58 -26.60 4.03
CA PRO A 577 -18.34 -27.33 3.83
C PRO A 577 -17.75 -27.81 5.17
N THR A 578 -17.16 -29.00 5.16
CA THR A 578 -16.35 -29.49 6.29
C THR A 578 -15.08 -28.66 6.47
N ALA A 579 -14.46 -28.71 7.66
CA ALA A 579 -13.24 -27.96 7.95
C ALA A 579 -11.99 -28.34 7.10
N ALA A 580 -12.08 -29.43 6.32
CA ALA A 580 -11.11 -29.76 5.27
C ALA A 580 -11.46 -29.02 3.96
N GLN A 581 -12.71 -29.16 3.49
CA GLN A 581 -13.23 -28.45 2.33
C GLN A 581 -13.11 -26.92 2.46
N GLU A 582 -13.29 -26.36 3.66
CA GLU A 582 -13.03 -24.93 3.92
C GLU A 582 -11.57 -24.52 3.63
N LYS A 583 -10.58 -25.39 3.86
CA LYS A 583 -9.17 -25.06 3.59
C LYS A 583 -8.86 -25.15 2.12
N ASP A 584 -9.40 -26.16 1.44
CA ASP A 584 -9.20 -26.35 0.01
C ASP A 584 -9.92 -25.25 -0.77
N ALA A 585 -11.14 -24.88 -0.37
CA ALA A 585 -11.86 -23.71 -0.87
C ALA A 585 -11.07 -22.41 -0.63
N ARG A 586 -10.53 -22.17 0.58
CA ARG A 586 -9.66 -21.00 0.83
C ARG A 586 -8.39 -21.00 -0.03
N LYS A 587 -7.84 -22.16 -0.36
CA LYS A 587 -6.65 -22.27 -1.24
C LYS A 587 -7.03 -21.97 -2.69
N ALA A 588 -8.21 -22.40 -3.14
CA ALA A 588 -8.77 -22.04 -4.44
C ALA A 588 -9.08 -20.53 -4.50
N GLU A 589 -9.86 -19.98 -3.56
CA GLU A 589 -10.12 -18.54 -3.41
C GLU A 589 -8.82 -17.72 -3.45
N SER A 590 -7.79 -18.14 -2.70
CA SER A 590 -6.51 -17.44 -2.67
C SER A 590 -5.76 -17.50 -4.00
N LYS A 591 -5.93 -18.57 -4.80
CA LYS A 591 -5.35 -18.67 -6.14
C LYS A 591 -6.06 -17.75 -7.11
N VAL A 592 -7.40 -17.75 -7.12
CA VAL A 592 -8.21 -16.83 -7.94
C VAL A 592 -7.88 -15.36 -7.63
N LEU A 593 -7.81 -15.01 -6.34
CA LEU A 593 -7.43 -13.67 -5.92
C LEU A 593 -5.99 -13.32 -6.34
N ALA A 594 -5.04 -14.26 -6.28
CA ALA A 594 -3.67 -14.02 -6.74
C ALA A 594 -3.53 -13.94 -8.28
N GLU A 595 -4.48 -14.46 -9.05
CA GLU A 595 -4.53 -14.29 -10.51
C GLU A 595 -5.02 -12.88 -10.90
N VAL A 596 -5.94 -12.30 -10.11
CA VAL A 596 -6.44 -10.91 -10.27
C VAL A 596 -5.44 -9.88 -9.72
N GLU A 597 -4.79 -10.19 -8.61
CA GLU A 597 -3.90 -9.28 -7.89
C GLU A 597 -2.50 -9.28 -8.54
N SER A 598 -2.22 -8.31 -9.43
CA SER A 598 -0.95 -8.14 -10.18
C SER A 598 0.33 -7.97 -9.34
N GLU A 599 0.21 -7.96 -8.02
CA GLU A 599 1.31 -7.89 -7.05
C GLU A 599 1.50 -9.27 -6.41
N SER A 600 2.61 -9.95 -6.75
CA SER A 600 2.95 -11.26 -6.17
C SER A 600 3.16 -11.18 -4.66
N GLU A 601 2.53 -12.09 -3.91
CA GLU A 601 2.66 -12.20 -2.44
C GLU A 601 4.00 -12.85 -1.99
N ALA A 602 5.07 -12.66 -2.76
CA ALA A 602 6.37 -13.21 -2.46
C ALA A 602 7.00 -12.55 -1.21
N GLU A 603 7.54 -13.40 -0.32
CA GLU A 603 8.27 -13.04 0.90
C GLU A 603 7.45 -12.55 2.12
N LEU A 604 6.63 -13.46 2.66
CA LEU A 604 6.25 -13.45 4.08
C LEU A 604 7.49 -13.64 4.98
N VAL A 605 8.20 -12.57 5.31
CA VAL A 605 9.19 -12.58 6.40
C VAL A 605 8.47 -12.52 7.75
N ASP A 606 7.96 -13.67 8.21
CA ASP A 606 7.35 -13.83 9.54
C ASP A 606 8.34 -13.44 10.64
N ASN A 607 8.12 -12.24 11.20
CA ASN A 607 8.79 -11.75 12.41
C ASN A 607 7.81 -11.60 13.59
N GLY A 608 6.69 -12.35 13.60
CA GLY A 608 5.84 -12.53 14.79
C GLY A 608 5.15 -11.28 15.34
N GLU A 609 4.93 -10.27 14.49
CA GLU A 609 4.19 -9.04 14.82
C GLU A 609 3.20 -8.73 13.69
N ASP A 610 1.97 -9.21 13.80
CA ASP A 610 0.87 -8.96 12.83
C ASP A 610 0.23 -7.57 13.04
N GLY A 611 0.23 -6.74 11.97
CA GLY A 611 -0.70 -5.61 11.77
C GLY A 611 -0.55 -4.36 12.66
N GLY A 612 -0.46 -3.18 12.01
CA GLY A 612 -0.30 -1.87 12.67
C GLY A 612 -1.60 -1.19 13.11
#